data_AF-Q2V3Q6-F1
#
_entry.id   AF-Q2V3Q6-F1
#
_cell.length_a   1.000
_cell.length_b   1.000
_cell.length_c   1.000
_cell.angle_alpha   90.00
_cell.angle_beta   90.00
_cell.angle_gamma   90.00
#
_symmetry.space_group_name_H-M   'P 1'
#
loop_
_entity.id
_entity.type
_entity.pdbx_description
1 polymer ?
#
loop_
_entity_poly.entity_id
_entity_poly.type
_entity_poly.pdbx_seq_one_letter_code
_entity_poly.pdbx_strand_id
1 'polypeptide(L)'
;MSSQTIILLCRERLISMAPRWKWALGFLSSCNVFLSEQAELLDRYCFGRLVFGAEKDKRWIQLSYEEAFFLFYKLKCIKISLHGRSLVNGVDLWRSIRSFKPNFTILYKAYSHLRSKN
;
A
#
# COMPACT_ATOMS: atom_id res chain seq x y z
N MET A 1 -24.49 7.99 -3.84
CA MET A 1 -23.64 7.05 -4.61
C MET A 1 -23.49 5.79 -3.76
N SER A 2 -23.88 4.63 -4.28
CA SER A 2 -23.73 3.37 -3.54
C SER A 2 -22.24 3.06 -3.36
N SER A 3 -21.84 2.57 -2.18
CA SER A 3 -20.45 2.15 -1.90
C SER A 3 -19.90 1.20 -2.97
N GLN A 4 -20.77 0.45 -3.66
CA GLN A 4 -20.40 -0.43 -4.77
C GLN A 4 -19.88 0.31 -6.02
N THR A 5 -20.32 1.53 -6.31
CA THR A 5 -19.90 2.27 -7.51
C THR A 5 -18.48 2.82 -7.37
N ILE A 6 -18.08 3.25 -6.17
CA ILE A 6 -16.70 3.73 -5.89
C ILE A 6 -15.70 2.58 -5.97
N ILE A 7 -16.12 1.39 -5.56
CA ILE A 7 -15.33 0.17 -5.53
C ILE A 7 -15.02 -0.36 -6.95
N LEU A 8 -16.04 -0.51 -7.81
CA LEU A 8 -15.86 -0.95 -9.20
C LEU A 8 -14.98 -0.01 -10.03
N LEU A 9 -15.13 1.31 -9.80
CA LEU A 9 -14.26 2.31 -10.43
C LEU A 9 -12.80 2.19 -9.97
N CYS A 10 -12.54 1.76 -8.74
CA CYS A 10 -11.17 1.52 -8.28
C CYS A 10 -10.53 0.36 -9.05
N ARG A 11 -11.24 -0.75 -9.28
CA ARG A 11 -10.68 -1.96 -9.89
C ARG A 11 -10.30 -1.78 -11.37
N GLU A 12 -11.18 -1.20 -12.17
CA GLU A 12 -10.91 -0.95 -13.61
C GLU A 12 -9.91 0.20 -13.81
N ARG A 13 -9.92 1.23 -12.94
CA ARG A 13 -8.91 2.30 -13.00
C ARG A 13 -7.54 1.87 -12.51
N LEU A 14 -7.42 1.02 -11.48
CA LEU A 14 -6.11 0.57 -10.98
C LEU A 14 -5.34 -0.23 -12.04
N ILE A 15 -6.02 -1.13 -12.76
CA ILE A 15 -5.39 -1.96 -13.80
C ILE A 15 -5.04 -1.13 -15.04
N SER A 16 -5.95 -0.24 -15.48
CA SER A 16 -5.67 0.63 -16.63
C SER A 16 -4.65 1.73 -16.34
N MET A 17 -4.50 2.14 -15.08
CA MET A 17 -3.55 3.18 -14.68
C MET A 17 -2.19 2.66 -14.27
N ALA A 18 -1.99 1.36 -14.04
CA ALA A 18 -0.69 0.73 -13.73
C ALA A 18 0.51 1.31 -14.53
N PRO A 19 0.41 1.62 -15.85
CA PRO A 19 1.52 2.26 -16.59
C PRO A 19 1.82 3.72 -16.21
N ARG A 20 0.95 4.43 -15.48
CA ARG A 20 1.15 5.83 -15.02
C ARG A 20 1.76 5.94 -13.62
N TRP A 21 1.96 4.83 -12.90
CA TRP A 21 2.54 4.87 -11.56
C TRP A 21 4.06 4.95 -11.72
N LYS A 22 4.65 6.11 -11.37
CA LYS A 22 6.07 6.17 -11.04
C LYS A 22 6.31 5.26 -9.82
N TRP A 23 7.41 4.51 -9.81
CA TRP A 23 7.70 3.62 -8.68
C TRP A 23 7.88 4.45 -7.40
N ALA A 24 6.86 4.43 -6.55
CA ALA A 24 6.91 5.15 -5.30
C ALA A 24 7.69 4.34 -4.26
N LEU A 25 8.63 4.99 -3.58
CA LEU A 25 9.44 4.39 -2.52
C LEU A 25 8.74 4.57 -1.17
N GLY A 26 8.42 3.44 -0.54
CA GLY A 26 7.89 3.39 0.81
C GLY A 26 8.98 3.16 1.85
N PHE A 27 8.77 3.71 3.05
CA PHE A 27 9.59 3.43 4.23
C PHE A 27 8.80 2.58 5.22
N LEU A 28 9.35 1.41 5.56
CA LEU A 28 8.76 0.51 6.54
C LEU A 28 9.16 0.93 7.97
N SER A 29 8.15 1.20 8.79
CA SER A 29 8.21 1.49 10.23
C SER A 29 7.75 0.26 11.03
N SER A 30 7.95 0.27 12.35
CA SER A 30 7.55 -0.79 13.29
C SER A 30 6.06 -1.13 13.27
N CYS A 31 5.21 -0.23 12.76
CA CYS A 31 3.76 -0.45 12.73
C CYS A 31 3.13 -0.23 11.34
N ASN A 32 3.77 0.52 10.44
CA ASN A 32 3.15 0.97 9.19
C ASN A 32 4.18 1.18 8.07
N VAL A 33 3.71 1.42 6.85
CA VAL A 33 4.55 1.83 5.72
C VAL A 33 4.14 3.23 5.28
N PHE A 34 5.11 4.12 5.12
CA PHE A 34 4.87 5.50 4.69
C PHE A 34 5.31 5.68 3.24
N LEU A 35 4.44 6.27 2.41
CA LEU A 35 4.75 6.69 1.04
C LEU A 35 4.47 8.18 0.89
N SER A 36 5.38 8.95 0.30
CA SER A 36 5.10 10.35 -0.07
C SER A 36 4.61 10.47 -1.51
N GLU A 37 5.26 9.74 -2.42
CA GLU A 37 4.89 9.76 -3.83
C GLU A 37 3.53 9.09 -4.01
N GLN A 38 2.59 9.80 -4.64
CA GLN A 38 1.24 9.33 -4.95
C GLN A 38 0.31 9.19 -3.73
N ALA A 39 0.61 9.84 -2.61
CA ALA A 39 -0.26 9.85 -1.44
C ALA A 39 -1.70 10.23 -1.78
N GLU A 40 -1.92 11.30 -2.57
CA GLU A 40 -3.27 11.68 -2.99
C GLU A 40 -3.96 10.65 -3.89
N LEU A 41 -3.21 9.97 -4.76
CA LEU A 41 -3.78 8.92 -5.60
C LEU A 41 -4.22 7.74 -4.73
N LEU A 42 -3.34 7.27 -3.84
CA LEU A 42 -3.66 6.16 -2.94
C LEU A 42 -4.85 6.48 -2.02
N ASP A 43 -4.94 7.72 -1.52
CA ASP A 43 -6.08 8.20 -0.73
C ASP A 43 -7.39 8.14 -1.53
N ARG A 44 -7.38 8.58 -2.80
CA ARG A 44 -8.53 8.46 -3.71
C ARG A 44 -8.94 7.01 -3.99
N TYR A 45 -8.01 6.06 -3.92
CA TYR A 45 -8.27 4.62 -4.09
C TYR A 45 -8.53 3.88 -2.75
N CYS A 46 -8.78 4.65 -1.70
CA CYS A 46 -9.06 4.18 -0.35
C CYS A 46 -7.95 3.24 0.18
N PHE A 47 -6.69 3.51 -0.16
CA PHE A 47 -5.54 2.87 0.47
C PHE A 47 -4.99 3.78 1.54
N GLY A 48 -4.79 3.25 2.74
CA GLY A 48 -4.13 3.94 3.84
C GLY A 48 -4.88 5.15 4.34
N ARG A 49 -4.12 6.02 5.03
CA ARG A 49 -4.59 7.28 5.58
C ARG A 49 -3.60 8.38 5.23
N LEU A 50 -4.10 9.48 4.68
CA LEU A 50 -3.27 10.66 4.44
C LEU A 50 -2.74 11.23 5.77
N VAL A 51 -1.45 11.55 5.81
CA VAL A 51 -0.76 12.16 6.95
C VAL A 51 0.00 13.40 6.47
N PHE A 52 -0.17 14.51 7.18
CA PHE A 52 0.51 15.76 6.86
C PHE A 52 1.86 15.80 7.58
N GLY A 53 2.94 15.99 6.81
CA GLY A 53 4.25 16.24 7.40
C GLY A 53 4.35 17.65 7.99
N ALA A 54 5.43 17.91 8.71
CA ALA A 54 5.76 19.26 9.20
C ALA A 54 6.05 20.25 8.06
N GLU A 55 6.57 19.76 6.92
CA GLU A 55 6.64 20.54 5.68
C GLU A 55 5.26 20.61 5.03
N LYS A 56 4.74 21.84 4.84
CA LYS A 56 3.39 22.12 4.31
C LYS A 56 3.09 21.47 2.95
N ASP A 57 4.10 21.09 2.18
CA ASP A 57 3.92 20.54 0.82
C ASP A 57 4.13 19.02 0.71
N LYS A 58 4.63 18.36 1.76
CA LYS A 58 4.82 16.90 1.73
C LYS A 58 3.67 16.17 2.40
N ARG A 59 2.81 15.60 1.55
CA ARG A 59 1.77 14.66 1.97
C ARG A 59 2.34 13.25 1.97
N TRP A 60 2.09 12.55 3.06
CA TRP A 60 2.42 11.15 3.20
C TRP A 60 1.13 10.35 3.24
N ILE A 61 1.23 9.09 2.90
CA ILE A 61 0.18 8.14 3.18
C ILE A 61 0.74 7.02 4.04
N GLN A 62 0.02 6.77 5.13
CA GLN A 62 0.30 5.69 6.05
C GLN A 62 -0.52 4.48 5.61
N LEU A 63 0.17 3.44 5.17
CA LEU A 63 -0.41 2.17 4.78
C LEU A 63 -0.23 1.18 5.93
N SER A 64 -1.27 0.38 6.17
CA SER A 64 -1.12 -0.86 6.93
C SER A 64 -0.18 -1.83 6.21
N TYR A 65 0.34 -2.83 6.93
CA TYR A 65 1.16 -3.86 6.31
C TYR A 65 0.40 -4.65 5.23
N GLU A 66 -0.89 -4.89 5.45
CA GLU A 66 -1.75 -5.61 4.51
C GLU A 66 -1.91 -4.83 3.21
N GLU A 67 -2.15 -3.52 3.31
CA GLU A 67 -2.24 -2.62 2.15
C GLU A 67 -0.92 -2.51 1.41
N ALA A 68 0.18 -2.27 2.14
CA ALA A 68 1.50 -2.11 1.54
C ALA A 68 1.94 -3.40 0.83
N PHE A 69 1.73 -4.56 1.45
CA PHE A 69 2.04 -5.84 0.82
C PHE A 69 1.14 -6.11 -0.38
N PHE A 70 -0.14 -5.74 -0.33
CA PHE A 70 -1.04 -5.86 -1.48
C PHE A 70 -0.59 -4.99 -2.66
N LEU A 71 -0.24 -3.74 -2.41
CA LEU A 71 0.28 -2.80 -3.41
C LEU A 71 1.61 -3.29 -4.01
N PHE A 72 2.50 -3.83 -3.17
CA PHE A 72 3.79 -4.38 -3.60
C PHE A 72 3.65 -5.70 -4.37
N TYR A 73 2.96 -6.69 -3.81
CA TYR A 73 2.94 -8.06 -4.31
C TYR A 73 1.87 -8.27 -5.40
N LYS A 74 0.65 -7.76 -5.16
CA LYS A 74 -0.48 -7.99 -6.06
C LYS A 74 -0.54 -6.97 -7.19
N LEU A 75 -0.33 -5.69 -6.88
CA LEU A 75 -0.41 -4.59 -7.86
C LEU A 75 0.94 -4.18 -8.45
N LYS A 76 2.06 -4.53 -7.80
CA LYS A 76 3.43 -4.22 -8.22
C LYS A 76 3.67 -2.73 -8.52
N CYS A 77 2.98 -1.85 -7.80
CA CYS A 77 2.99 -0.41 -8.05
C CYS A 77 3.89 0.38 -7.08
N ILE A 78 4.38 -0.25 -6.00
CA ILE A 78 5.27 0.40 -5.02
C ILE A 78 6.54 -0.44 -4.79
N LYS A 79 7.60 0.21 -4.33
CA LYS A 79 8.78 -0.45 -3.75
C LYS A 79 8.86 -0.09 -2.27
N ILE A 80 9.30 -1.01 -1.43
CA ILE A 80 9.39 -0.78 0.02
C ILE A 80 10.85 -0.88 0.43
N SER A 81 11.32 0.05 1.26
CA SER A 81 12.65 0.03 1.87
C SER A 81 12.54 -0.12 3.38
N LEU A 82 13.49 -0.86 3.96
CA LEU A 82 13.64 -1.05 5.39
C LEU A 82 15.07 -0.69 5.77
N HIS A 83 15.25 0.32 6.64
CA HIS A 83 16.56 0.84 7.05
C HIS A 83 17.50 1.15 5.86
N GLY A 84 16.98 1.81 4.82
CA GLY A 84 17.74 2.15 3.61
C GLY A 84 17.98 0.98 2.64
N ARG A 85 17.63 -0.26 3.01
CA ARG A 85 17.67 -1.40 2.09
C ARG A 85 16.34 -1.58 1.38
N SER A 86 16.36 -1.52 0.05
CA SER A 86 15.19 -1.83 -0.78
C SER A 86 14.84 -3.31 -0.66
N LEU A 87 13.65 -3.61 -0.18
CA LEU A 87 13.07 -4.96 -0.14
C LEU A 87 12.45 -5.24 -1.52
N VAL A 88 13.30 -5.71 -2.44
CA VAL A 88 12.88 -6.03 -3.82
C VAL A 88 12.14 -7.38 -3.88
N ASN A 89 12.36 -8.24 -2.88
CA ASN A 89 11.79 -9.59 -2.82
C ASN A 89 10.56 -9.64 -1.90
N GLY A 90 9.45 -10.16 -2.43
CA GLY A 90 8.23 -10.35 -1.66
C GLY A 90 8.39 -11.30 -0.47
N VAL A 91 9.30 -12.26 -0.55
CA VAL A 91 9.59 -13.16 0.57
C VAL A 91 10.25 -12.42 1.73
N ASP A 92 11.20 -11.54 1.45
CA ASP A 92 11.91 -10.79 2.49
C ASP A 92 11.01 -9.75 3.14
N LEU A 93 10.20 -9.05 2.34
CA LEU A 93 9.16 -8.16 2.86
C LEU A 93 8.16 -8.91 3.75
N TRP A 94 7.70 -10.09 3.30
CA TRP A 94 6.79 -10.92 4.08
C TRP A 94 7.39 -11.33 5.42
N ARG A 95 8.66 -11.76 5.44
CA ARG A 95 9.38 -12.12 6.67
C ARG A 95 9.51 -10.93 7.61
N SER A 96 9.93 -9.76 7.09
CA SER A 96 10.05 -8.54 7.88
C SER A 96 8.71 -8.11 8.49
N ILE A 97 7.63 -8.15 7.74
CA ILE A 97 6.31 -7.83 8.27
C ILE A 97 5.90 -8.85 9.34
N ARG A 98 6.12 -10.15 9.10
CA ARG A 98 5.79 -11.18 10.09
C ARG A 98 6.57 -11.05 11.40
N SER A 99 7.81 -10.54 11.37
CA SER A 99 8.55 -10.27 12.61
C SER A 99 7.92 -9.14 13.43
N PHE A 100 7.27 -8.16 12.79
CA PHE A 100 6.54 -7.10 13.50
C PHE A 100 5.10 -7.50 13.85
N LYS A 101 4.46 -8.33 13.03
CA LYS A 101 3.05 -8.71 13.16
C LYS A 101 2.86 -10.21 12.94
N PRO A 102 2.91 -11.05 13.99
CA PRO A 102 2.82 -12.51 13.87
C PRO A 102 1.55 -12.99 13.14
N ASN A 103 0.42 -12.31 13.38
CA ASN A 103 -0.88 -12.64 12.80
C ASN A 103 -1.06 -12.14 11.36
N PHE A 104 -0.03 -11.54 10.76
CA PHE A 104 -0.10 -10.94 9.42
C PHE A 104 -0.62 -11.90 8.36
N THR A 105 -0.26 -13.18 8.41
CA THR A 105 -0.69 -14.16 7.39
C THR A 105 -2.22 -14.28 7.32
N ILE A 106 -2.88 -14.35 8.47
CA ILE A 106 -4.34 -14.47 8.54
C ILE A 106 -4.99 -13.16 8.07
N LEU A 107 -4.47 -12.04 8.56
CA LEU A 107 -4.99 -10.71 8.23
C LEU A 107 -4.83 -10.38 6.75
N TYR A 108 -3.67 -10.66 6.16
CA TYR A 108 -3.44 -10.46 4.73
C TYR A 108 -4.33 -11.36 3.87
N LYS A 109 -4.56 -12.62 4.30
CA LYS A 109 -5.47 -13.52 3.57
C LYS A 109 -6.90 -12.96 3.57
N ALA A 110 -7.39 -12.48 4.70
CA ALA A 110 -8.69 -11.83 4.79
C ALA A 110 -8.74 -10.54 3.96
N TYR A 111 -7.73 -9.68 4.10
CA TYR A 111 -7.64 -8.41 3.38
C TYR A 111 -7.60 -8.59 1.87
N SER A 112 -6.72 -9.47 1.37
CA SER A 112 -6.60 -9.76 -0.08
C SER A 112 -7.87 -10.39 -0.65
N HIS A 113 -8.57 -11.22 0.12
CA HIS A 113 -9.86 -11.77 -0.29
C HIS A 113 -10.92 -10.67 -0.43
N LEU A 114 -11.03 -9.78 0.56
CA LEU A 114 -11.94 -8.63 0.50
C LEU A 114 -11.61 -7.71 -0.68
N ARG A 115 -10.33 -7.35 -0.85
CA ARG A 115 -9.89 -6.51 -1.97
C ARG A 115 -10.06 -7.17 -3.33
N SER A 116 -10.03 -8.50 -3.43
CA SER A 116 -10.25 -9.20 -4.70
C SER A 116 -11.72 -9.15 -5.16
N LYS A 117 -12.64 -8.91 -4.22
CA LYS A 117 -14.07 -8.73 -4.47
C LYS A 117 -14.46 -7.26 -4.73
N ASN A 118 -13.53 -6.34 -4.45
CA ASN A 118 -13.64 -4.92 -4.74
C ASN A 118 -13.07 -4.57 -6.11
#